data_AF-A0A197KH32-F1
#
_entry.id   AF-A0A197KH32-F1
#
_cell.length_a   1.000
_cell.length_b   1.000
_cell.length_c   1.000
_cell.angle_alpha   90.00
_cell.angle_beta   90.00
_cell.angle_gamma   90.00
#
_symmetry.space_group_name_H-M   'P 1'
#
loop_
_entity.id
_entity.type
_entity.pdbx_description
1 polymer ?
#
loop_
_entity_poly.entity_id
_entity_poly.type
_entity_poly.pdbx_seq_one_letter_code
_entity_poly.pdbx_strand_id
1 'polypeptide(L)'
;MLFPKPKIPLRKQKQHEPTSPRLPNLEMCSSSPLFLQVGHLFAIFRAIDGASTVQGVMSNRKRFTACLEEVQRARPPHMDTSDKALFHGARSLNSIHRDLCLRKVSMLKRTTVAGGTPGGISTNEVSDDIDDDMATTKARHEVRRVLKIHYTSVLKNWIDRHHSHPFPTKEEKAELCEKAAISERQLNNWFTNYRRRHLH
;
A
#
# COMPACT_ATOMS: atom_id res chain seq x y z
N MET A 1 -82.60 31.27 -14.42
CA MET A 1 -82.87 30.86 -13.02
C MET A 1 -82.42 29.41 -12.86
N LEU A 2 -81.62 29.15 -11.82
CA LEU A 2 -81.07 27.85 -11.43
C LEU A 2 -82.17 26.87 -11.02
N PHE A 3 -82.07 25.59 -11.42
CA PHE A 3 -82.44 24.41 -10.61
C PHE A 3 -81.65 23.18 -11.12
N PRO A 4 -81.39 22.16 -10.27
CA PRO A 4 -80.08 21.53 -10.12
C PRO A 4 -80.00 20.13 -10.73
N LYS A 5 -78.79 19.74 -11.15
CA LYS A 5 -78.48 18.36 -11.58
C LYS A 5 -78.07 17.47 -10.39
N PRO A 6 -78.40 16.16 -10.43
CA PRO A 6 -78.34 15.25 -9.29
C PRO A 6 -76.92 14.80 -8.93
N LYS A 7 -76.69 14.57 -7.63
CA LYS A 7 -75.45 14.02 -7.06
C LYS A 7 -75.38 12.51 -7.34
N ILE A 8 -74.41 12.08 -8.14
CA ILE A 8 -73.99 10.68 -8.28
C ILE A 8 -72.69 10.51 -7.46
N PRO A 9 -72.59 9.53 -6.54
CA PRO A 9 -71.42 9.39 -5.69
C PRO A 9 -70.22 8.84 -6.47
N LEU A 10 -69.12 9.61 -6.48
CA LEU A 10 -67.83 9.20 -7.04
C LEU A 10 -67.22 8.05 -6.21
N ARG A 11 -67.13 6.89 -6.85
CA ARG A 11 -66.39 5.70 -6.42
C ARG A 11 -64.94 6.10 -6.14
N LYS A 12 -64.50 5.98 -4.88
CA LYS A 12 -63.12 6.25 -4.45
C LYS A 12 -62.15 5.41 -5.30
N GLN A 13 -61.35 6.08 -6.14
CA GLN A 13 -60.20 5.48 -6.79
C GLN A 13 -59.19 5.10 -5.70
N LYS A 14 -58.95 3.79 -5.56
CA LYS A 14 -57.88 3.23 -4.76
C LYS A 14 -56.58 3.57 -5.49
N GLN A 15 -55.92 4.66 -5.07
CA GLN A 15 -54.58 5.01 -5.56
C GLN A 15 -53.64 3.85 -5.23
N HIS A 16 -53.19 3.17 -6.27
CA HIS A 16 -52.08 2.23 -6.17
C HIS A 16 -50.83 3.11 -6.13
N GLU A 17 -50.32 3.40 -4.93
CA GLU A 17 -48.97 3.97 -4.82
C GLU A 17 -47.99 2.94 -5.38
N PRO A 18 -47.05 3.34 -6.26
CA PRO A 18 -45.94 2.47 -6.61
C PRO A 18 -45.10 2.31 -5.35
N THR A 19 -45.00 1.07 -4.85
CA THR A 19 -44.07 0.70 -3.79
C THR A 19 -42.65 1.00 -4.27
N SER A 20 -42.16 2.21 -3.97
CA SER A 20 -40.76 2.55 -4.11
C SER A 20 -39.94 1.52 -3.34
N PRO A 21 -38.95 0.87 -3.97
CA PRO A 21 -38.04 0.03 -3.21
C PRO A 21 -37.37 0.92 -2.17
N ARG A 22 -37.55 0.60 -0.88
CA ARG A 22 -36.80 1.24 0.21
C ARG A 22 -35.33 1.12 -0.16
N LEU A 23 -34.72 2.25 -0.53
CA LEU A 23 -33.27 2.35 -0.60
C LEU A 23 -32.74 1.86 0.76
N PRO A 24 -31.76 0.95 0.81
CA PRO A 24 -31.13 0.58 2.07
C PRO A 24 -30.60 1.86 2.71
N ASN A 25 -30.96 2.10 3.97
CA ASN A 25 -30.61 3.29 4.76
C ASN A 25 -29.14 3.71 4.53
N LEU A 26 -28.91 4.71 3.68
CA LEU A 26 -27.58 5.33 3.52
C LEU A 26 -27.10 6.00 4.83
N GLU A 27 -28.04 6.31 5.73
CA GLU A 27 -27.82 6.87 7.06
C GLU A 27 -27.04 5.92 8.01
N MET A 28 -27.05 4.60 7.76
CA MET A 28 -26.36 3.64 8.65
C MET A 28 -24.85 3.52 8.35
N CYS A 29 -24.37 3.93 7.17
CA CYS A 29 -22.94 3.86 6.83
C CYS A 29 -22.12 5.04 7.37
N SER A 30 -22.73 6.20 7.57
CA SER A 30 -22.02 7.42 8.03
C SER A 30 -21.66 7.39 9.53
N SER A 31 -22.27 6.49 10.30
CA SER A 31 -22.05 6.34 11.74
C SER A 31 -21.13 5.17 12.11
N SER A 32 -20.65 4.39 11.14
CA SER A 32 -19.69 3.31 11.41
C SER A 32 -18.33 3.89 11.78
N PRO A 33 -17.78 3.59 12.98
CA PRO A 33 -16.46 4.07 13.40
C PRO A 33 -15.36 3.70 12.40
N LEU A 34 -15.49 2.54 11.75
CA LEU A 34 -14.55 2.08 10.73
C LEU A 34 -14.58 2.96 9.47
N PHE A 35 -15.77 3.35 9.03
CA PHE A 35 -15.95 4.24 7.87
C PHE A 35 -15.32 5.61 8.12
N LEU A 36 -15.54 6.17 9.31
CA LEU A 36 -14.92 7.43 9.75
C LEU A 36 -13.39 7.35 9.76
N GLN A 37 -12.82 6.28 10.32
CA GLN A 37 -11.37 6.07 10.35
C GLN A 37 -10.78 5.90 8.94
N VAL A 38 -11.45 5.17 8.04
CA VAL A 38 -11.02 5.08 6.63
C VAL A 38 -11.15 6.43 5.93
N GLY A 39 -12.17 7.23 6.25
CA GLY A 39 -12.28 8.63 5.82
C GLY A 39 -11.09 9.49 6.26
N HIS A 40 -10.66 9.35 7.52
CA HIS A 40 -9.46 10.03 8.02
C HIS A 40 -8.19 9.59 7.28
N LEU A 41 -8.05 8.30 6.93
CA LEU A 41 -6.95 7.83 6.08
C LEU A 41 -6.92 8.54 4.73
N PHE A 42 -8.07 8.69 4.07
CA PHE A 42 -8.18 9.43 2.81
C PHE A 42 -7.82 10.92 2.98
N ALA A 43 -8.23 11.55 4.08
CA ALA A 43 -7.88 12.95 4.35
C ALA A 43 -6.37 13.13 4.50
N ILE A 44 -5.70 12.24 5.27
CA ILE A 44 -4.23 12.26 5.44
C ILE A 44 -3.55 11.98 4.10
N PHE A 45 -4.06 11.01 3.33
CA PHE A 45 -3.57 10.69 1.99
C PHE A 45 -3.55 11.93 1.10
N ARG A 46 -4.65 12.68 1.03
CA ARG A 46 -4.74 13.90 0.18
C ARG A 46 -3.85 15.02 0.68
N ALA A 47 -3.64 15.13 2.00
CA ALA A 47 -2.78 16.15 2.58
C ALA A 47 -1.30 16.00 2.18
N ILE A 48 -0.89 14.87 1.60
CA ILE A 48 0.47 14.68 1.10
C ILE A 48 0.81 15.67 0.00
N ASP A 49 -0.15 16.10 -0.82
CA ASP A 49 0.07 16.99 -1.96
C ASP A 49 0.54 18.38 -1.53
N GLY A 50 0.13 18.85 -0.35
CA GLY A 50 0.58 20.11 0.24
C GLY A 50 1.97 20.06 0.90
N ALA A 51 2.57 18.89 1.08
CA ALA A 51 3.87 18.80 1.76
C ALA A 51 5.01 19.33 0.86
N SER A 52 5.72 20.36 1.31
CA SER A 52 6.86 20.97 0.60
C SER A 52 8.23 20.54 1.13
N THR A 53 8.28 19.78 2.23
CA THR A 53 9.54 19.34 2.85
C THR A 53 9.56 17.82 3.07
N VAL A 54 10.76 17.23 3.08
CA VAL A 54 10.95 15.80 3.38
C VAL A 54 10.39 15.47 4.76
N GLN A 55 10.60 16.36 5.75
CA GLN A 55 10.04 16.18 7.09
C GLN A 55 8.51 16.23 7.10
N GLY A 56 7.90 17.13 6.32
CA GLY A 56 6.45 17.19 6.15
C GLY A 56 5.87 15.90 5.56
N VAL A 57 6.53 15.33 4.55
CA VAL A 57 6.16 14.04 3.96
C VAL A 57 6.27 12.90 4.98
N MET A 58 7.37 12.83 5.73
CA MET A 58 7.57 11.79 6.74
C MET A 58 6.60 11.92 7.92
N SER A 59 6.26 13.14 8.32
CA SER A 59 5.25 13.42 9.35
C SER A 59 3.85 12.99 8.90
N ASN A 60 3.46 13.33 7.67
CA ASN A 60 2.21 12.83 7.08
C ASN A 60 2.20 11.30 7.04
N ARG A 61 3.31 10.66 6.63
CA ARG A 61 3.43 9.21 6.61
C ARG A 61 3.23 8.58 7.99
N LYS A 62 3.79 9.16 9.05
CA LYS A 62 3.59 8.70 10.43
C LYS A 62 2.13 8.80 10.87
N ARG A 63 1.46 9.92 10.56
CA ARG A 63 0.04 10.12 10.85
C ARG A 63 -0.83 9.07 10.12
N PHE A 64 -0.50 8.78 8.87
CA PHE A 64 -1.20 7.78 8.08
C PHE A 64 -1.08 6.38 8.69
N THR A 65 0.14 5.97 9.09
CA THR A 65 0.35 4.64 9.68
C THR A 65 -0.34 4.50 11.03
N ALA A 66 -0.33 5.53 11.87
CA ALA A 66 -1.03 5.53 13.15
C ALA A 66 -2.55 5.37 12.96
N CYS A 67 -3.14 6.12 12.02
CA CYS A 67 -4.56 5.99 11.69
C CYS A 67 -4.89 4.59 11.11
N LEU A 68 -3.99 3.99 10.33
CA LEU A 68 -4.19 2.63 9.81
C LEU A 68 -4.16 1.57 10.92
N GLU A 69 -3.29 1.75 11.92
CA GLU A 69 -3.25 0.89 13.10
C GLU A 69 -4.54 1.01 13.92
N GLU A 70 -5.14 2.20 14.00
CA GLU A 70 -6.47 2.39 14.62
C GLU A 70 -7.56 1.63 13.89
N VAL A 71 -7.58 1.68 12.55
CA VAL A 71 -8.49 0.88 11.71
C VAL A 71 -8.32 -0.61 11.99
N GLN A 72 -7.08 -1.08 12.10
CA GLN A 72 -6.78 -2.50 12.37
C GLN A 72 -7.18 -2.94 13.77
N ARG A 73 -7.05 -2.05 14.77
CA ARG A 73 -7.44 -2.32 16.15
C ARG A 73 -8.95 -2.34 16.33
N ALA A 74 -9.66 -1.50 15.59
CA ALA A 74 -11.12 -1.41 15.61
C ALA A 74 -11.81 -2.53 14.82
N ARG A 75 -11.13 -3.65 14.56
CA ARG A 75 -11.65 -4.77 13.76
C ARG A 75 -12.66 -5.60 14.59
N PRO A 76 -13.97 -5.57 14.27
CA PRO A 76 -14.93 -6.46 14.92
C PRO A 76 -14.66 -7.95 14.66
N PRO A 77 -15.11 -8.83 15.58
CA PRO A 77 -14.96 -10.28 15.47
C PRO A 77 -15.71 -10.87 14.28
N HIS A 78 -16.83 -10.25 13.88
CA HIS A 78 -17.59 -10.59 12.68
C HIS A 78 -17.64 -9.38 11.76
N MET A 79 -17.17 -9.53 10.52
CA MET A 79 -17.12 -8.47 9.51
C MET A 79 -18.16 -8.72 8.44
N ASP A 80 -18.98 -7.72 8.15
CA ASP A 80 -19.85 -7.79 6.98
C ASP A 80 -19.03 -7.58 5.67
N THR A 81 -19.71 -7.63 4.52
CA THR A 81 -19.06 -7.43 3.21
C THR A 81 -18.48 -6.03 3.05
N SER A 82 -19.14 -5.02 3.61
CA SER A 82 -18.73 -3.61 3.55
C SER A 82 -17.48 -3.36 4.38
N ASP A 83 -17.42 -3.91 5.60
CA ASP A 83 -16.25 -3.86 6.48
C ASP A 83 -15.04 -4.51 5.80
N LYS A 84 -15.23 -5.71 5.22
CA LYS A 84 -14.17 -6.40 4.46
C LYS A 84 -13.65 -5.49 3.34
N ALA A 85 -14.54 -4.88 2.56
CA ALA A 85 -14.17 -3.96 1.50
C ALA A 85 -13.39 -2.75 2.03
N LEU A 86 -13.78 -2.17 3.18
CA LEU A 86 -13.08 -1.07 3.82
C LEU A 86 -11.65 -1.47 4.26
N PHE A 87 -11.46 -2.66 4.85
CA PHE A 87 -10.13 -3.15 5.20
C PHE A 87 -9.24 -3.41 3.97
N HIS A 88 -9.80 -3.97 2.91
CA HIS A 88 -9.10 -4.13 1.64
C HIS A 88 -8.72 -2.78 1.02
N GLY A 89 -9.64 -1.80 1.08
CA GLY A 89 -9.40 -0.41 0.69
C GLY A 89 -8.27 0.23 1.50
N ALA A 90 -8.31 0.13 2.82
CA ALA A 90 -7.28 0.67 3.72
C ALA A 90 -5.88 0.08 3.46
N ARG A 91 -5.79 -1.24 3.20
CA ARG A 91 -4.53 -1.89 2.80
C ARG A 91 -4.01 -1.39 1.46
N SER A 92 -4.91 -1.24 0.49
CA SER A 92 -4.56 -0.73 -0.85
C SER A 92 -4.07 0.71 -0.76
N LEU A 93 -4.79 1.57 -0.03
CA LEU A 93 -4.39 2.94 0.27
C LEU A 93 -3.02 3.02 0.94
N ASN A 94 -2.72 2.14 1.89
CA ASN A 94 -1.41 2.12 2.54
C ASN A 94 -0.27 1.87 1.56
N SER A 95 -0.45 0.95 0.61
CA SER A 95 0.53 0.67 -0.45
C SER A 95 0.74 1.90 -1.32
N ILE A 96 -0.36 2.49 -1.83
CA ILE A 96 -0.31 3.66 -2.71
C ILE A 96 0.33 4.85 -1.99
N HIS A 97 -0.07 5.11 -0.74
CA HIS A 97 0.45 6.23 0.05
C HIS A 97 1.95 6.09 0.31
N ARG A 98 2.42 4.87 0.59
CA ARG A 98 3.85 4.60 0.80
C ARG A 98 4.66 4.97 -0.44
N ASP A 99 4.21 4.55 -1.62
CA ASP A 99 4.91 4.82 -2.86
C ASP A 99 4.88 6.31 -3.21
N LEU A 100 3.75 6.99 -2.96
CA LEU A 100 3.62 8.43 -3.13
C LEU A 100 4.58 9.21 -2.22
N CYS A 101 4.69 8.84 -0.94
CA CYS A 101 5.67 9.44 -0.03
C CYS A 101 7.10 9.24 -0.53
N LEU A 102 7.46 8.03 -0.98
CA LEU A 102 8.80 7.74 -1.49
C LEU A 102 9.14 8.58 -2.73
N ARG A 103 8.22 8.66 -3.69
CA ARG A 103 8.36 9.51 -4.89
C ARG A 103 8.51 10.97 -4.51
N LYS A 104 7.68 11.46 -3.59
CA LYS A 104 7.71 12.87 -3.17
C LYS A 104 8.99 13.24 -2.42
N VAL A 105 9.48 12.37 -1.53
CA VAL A 105 10.80 12.55 -0.89
C VAL A 105 11.91 12.58 -1.93
N SER A 106 11.86 11.70 -2.94
CA SER A 106 12.84 11.66 -4.02
C SER A 106 12.84 12.97 -4.84
N MET A 107 11.67 13.50 -5.19
CA MET A 107 11.52 14.79 -5.86
C MET A 107 12.11 15.94 -5.01
N LEU A 108 11.71 16.03 -3.74
CA LEU A 108 12.14 17.11 -2.86
C LEU A 108 13.65 17.10 -2.61
N LYS A 109 14.26 15.92 -2.52
CA LYS A 109 15.71 15.78 -2.39
C LYS A 109 16.48 16.20 -3.63
N ARG A 110 15.91 16.08 -4.84
CA ARG A 110 16.54 16.55 -6.08
C ARG A 110 16.48 18.07 -6.20
N THR A 111 15.34 18.68 -5.87
CA THR A 111 15.17 20.15 -5.91
C THR A 111 16.08 20.89 -4.92
N THR A 112 16.47 20.27 -3.80
CA THR A 112 17.40 20.90 -2.84
C THR A 112 18.85 20.95 -3.31
N VAL A 113 19.22 20.20 -4.36
CA VAL A 113 20.62 20.14 -4.85
C VAL A 113 20.87 21.08 -6.04
N ALA A 114 19.83 21.74 -6.59
CA ALA A 114 19.94 22.58 -7.78
C ALA A 114 20.37 24.04 -7.50
N GLY A 115 20.99 24.32 -6.35
CA GLY A 115 21.31 25.68 -5.87
C GLY A 115 22.76 25.93 -5.47
N GLY A 116 23.75 25.25 -6.07
CA GLY A 116 25.17 25.46 -5.75
C GLY A 116 26.12 25.33 -6.96
N THR A 117 26.73 26.46 -7.33
CA THR A 117 27.79 26.69 -8.35
C THR A 117 29.10 25.91 -8.06
N PRO A 118 29.99 25.67 -9.07
CA PRO A 118 30.80 24.46 -9.18
C PRO A 118 32.27 24.62 -8.75
N GLY A 119 32.93 23.50 -8.47
CA GLY A 119 34.38 23.41 -8.34
C GLY A 119 34.86 21.96 -8.30
N GLY A 120 35.45 21.48 -9.40
CA GLY A 120 36.18 20.20 -9.44
C GLY A 120 35.97 19.39 -10.71
N ILE A 121 36.73 19.71 -11.76
CA ILE A 121 36.80 19.03 -13.05
C ILE A 121 37.40 17.61 -12.90
N SER A 122 36.74 16.59 -13.46
CA SER A 122 37.42 15.54 -14.22
C SER A 122 36.45 14.94 -15.25
N THR A 123 36.91 15.01 -16.48
CA THR A 123 36.23 14.81 -17.76
C THR A 123 35.79 13.37 -18.00
N ASN A 124 34.53 13.18 -18.37
CA ASN A 124 34.15 12.50 -19.61
C ASN A 124 32.66 12.79 -19.89
N GLU A 125 32.44 13.50 -20.99
CA GLU A 125 31.14 13.84 -21.53
C GLU A 125 30.38 12.55 -21.92
N VAL A 126 29.23 12.35 -21.29
CA VAL A 126 28.04 11.88 -21.99
C VAL A 126 26.89 12.73 -21.46
N SER A 127 26.55 13.76 -22.22
CA SER A 127 25.25 14.42 -22.13
C SER A 127 24.22 13.39 -22.56
N ASP A 128 23.42 12.91 -21.62
CA ASP A 128 22.14 12.29 -21.93
C ASP A 128 21.11 12.91 -21.00
N ASP A 129 20.29 13.77 -21.58
CA ASP A 129 18.97 14.12 -21.07
C ASP A 129 18.19 12.84 -20.80
N ILE A 130 18.00 12.47 -19.52
CA ILE A 130 17.16 11.33 -19.15
C ILE A 130 15.91 11.84 -18.45
N ASP A 131 14.83 11.92 -19.23
CA ASP A 131 13.47 11.62 -18.78
C ASP A 131 13.50 10.26 -18.04
N ASP A 132 13.66 10.25 -16.71
CA ASP A 132 13.70 9.01 -15.90
C ASP A 132 12.28 8.48 -15.69
N ASP A 133 11.92 7.75 -16.74
CA ASP A 133 10.78 6.93 -17.06
C ASP A 133 10.29 5.97 -15.94
N MET A 134 8.96 5.86 -15.83
CA MET A 134 8.25 4.89 -15.00
C MET A 134 8.75 3.44 -15.23
N ALA A 135 9.30 3.13 -16.41
CA ALA A 135 9.86 1.81 -16.70
C ALA A 135 11.14 1.50 -15.89
N THR A 136 11.92 2.47 -15.43
CA THR A 136 13.12 2.19 -14.60
C THR A 136 12.74 1.63 -13.23
N THR A 137 11.59 2.05 -12.68
CA THR A 137 11.01 1.42 -11.48
C THR A 137 10.61 -0.03 -11.73
N LYS A 138 9.91 -0.32 -12.83
CA LYS A 138 9.50 -1.69 -13.20
C LYS A 138 10.73 -2.59 -13.42
N ALA A 139 11.75 -2.09 -14.12
CA ALA A 139 13.02 -2.79 -14.33
C ALA A 139 13.75 -3.06 -13.01
N ARG A 140 13.83 -2.09 -12.10
CA ARG A 140 14.40 -2.31 -10.75
C ARG A 140 13.62 -3.34 -9.93
N HIS A 141 12.29 -3.37 -10.05
CA HIS A 141 11.46 -4.39 -9.42
C HIS A 141 11.70 -5.77 -10.04
N GLU A 142 11.86 -5.85 -11.36
CA GLU A 142 12.21 -7.06 -12.09
C GLU A 142 13.55 -7.61 -11.63
N VAL A 143 14.59 -6.79 -11.66
CA VAL A 143 15.95 -7.14 -11.23
C VAL A 143 15.96 -7.65 -9.79
N ARG A 144 15.23 -7.00 -8.87
CA ARG A 144 15.10 -7.46 -7.48
C ARG A 144 14.41 -8.82 -7.38
N ARG A 145 13.40 -9.08 -8.21
CA ARG A 145 12.69 -10.36 -8.23
C ARG A 145 13.59 -11.46 -8.76
N VAL A 146 14.31 -11.20 -9.86
CA VAL A 146 15.27 -12.14 -10.45
C VAL A 146 16.39 -12.45 -9.45
N LEU A 147 16.98 -11.44 -8.82
CA LEU A 147 18.00 -11.63 -7.79
C LEU A 147 17.47 -12.45 -6.61
N LYS A 148 16.21 -12.20 -6.19
CA LYS A 148 15.54 -12.98 -5.15
C LYS A 148 15.35 -14.44 -5.52
N ILE A 149 14.95 -14.71 -6.76
CA ILE A 149 14.81 -16.08 -7.27
C ILE A 149 16.18 -16.76 -7.28
N HIS A 150 17.21 -16.08 -7.78
CA HIS A 150 18.59 -16.58 -7.85
C HIS A 150 19.13 -17.01 -6.47
N TYR A 151 19.24 -16.08 -5.52
CA TYR A 151 19.79 -16.43 -4.21
C TYR A 151 18.91 -17.46 -3.48
N THR A 152 17.58 -17.39 -3.62
CA THR A 152 16.70 -18.34 -2.94
C THR A 152 16.91 -19.76 -3.47
N SER A 153 17.18 -19.92 -4.77
CA SER A 153 17.50 -21.21 -5.38
C SER A 153 18.79 -21.79 -4.81
N VAL A 154 19.86 -20.98 -4.77
CA VAL A 154 21.17 -21.39 -4.22
C VAL A 154 21.04 -21.84 -2.76
N LEU A 155 20.36 -21.05 -1.93
CA LEU A 155 20.22 -21.34 -0.50
C LEU A 155 19.35 -22.58 -0.25
N LYS A 156 18.29 -22.79 -1.03
CA LYS A 156 17.45 -23.99 -0.93
C LYS A 156 18.23 -25.25 -1.30
N ASN A 157 19.00 -25.23 -2.38
CA ASN A 157 19.85 -26.36 -2.76
C ASN A 157 20.84 -26.74 -1.64
N TRP A 158 21.42 -25.76 -0.95
CA TRP A 158 22.28 -26.06 0.19
C TRP A 158 21.51 -26.70 1.35
N ILE A 159 20.31 -26.19 1.65
CA ILE A 159 19.42 -26.75 2.67
C ILE A 159 19.04 -28.20 2.34
N ASP A 160 18.73 -28.53 1.09
CA ASP A 160 18.34 -29.91 0.72
C ASP A 160 19.45 -30.91 1.05
N ARG A 161 20.71 -30.49 0.87
CA ARG A 161 21.90 -31.27 1.25
C ARG A 161 22.16 -31.30 2.77
N HIS A 162 21.72 -30.28 3.50
CA HIS A 162 21.93 -30.12 4.95
C HIS A 162 20.62 -30.06 5.73
N HIS A 163 19.63 -30.84 5.32
CA HIS A 163 18.28 -30.77 5.88
C HIS A 163 18.22 -31.18 7.36
N SER A 164 19.13 -32.08 7.78
CA SER A 164 19.26 -32.55 9.16
C SER A 164 19.90 -31.51 10.09
N HIS A 165 20.82 -30.69 9.58
CA HIS A 165 21.50 -29.66 10.36
C HIS A 165 21.76 -28.39 9.53
N PRO A 166 20.74 -27.50 9.37
CA PRO A 166 20.85 -26.31 8.52
C PRO A 166 21.57 -25.15 9.23
N PHE A 167 22.84 -25.40 9.58
CA PHE A 167 23.76 -24.46 10.18
C PHE A 167 25.05 -24.45 9.35
N PRO A 168 25.16 -23.53 8.38
CA PRO A 168 26.36 -23.46 7.55
C PRO A 168 27.57 -23.05 8.38
N THR A 169 28.72 -23.68 8.11
CA THR A 169 30.01 -23.30 8.71
C THR A 169 30.49 -21.93 8.19
N LYS A 170 31.61 -21.42 8.72
CA LYS A 170 32.15 -20.13 8.29
C LYS A 170 32.57 -20.16 6.82
N GLU A 171 33.16 -21.27 6.39
CA GLU A 171 33.62 -21.54 5.03
C GLU A 171 32.42 -21.64 4.08
N GLU A 172 31.40 -22.41 4.45
CA GLU A 172 30.17 -22.54 3.66
C GLU A 172 29.40 -21.22 3.55
N LYS A 173 29.40 -20.40 4.61
CA LYS A 173 28.82 -19.06 4.55
C LYS A 173 29.51 -18.19 3.50
N ALA A 174 30.85 -18.23 3.44
CA ALA A 174 31.61 -17.47 2.45
C ALA A 174 31.23 -17.91 1.02
N GLU A 175 31.23 -19.22 0.77
CA GLU A 175 30.82 -19.78 -0.54
C GLU A 175 29.38 -19.42 -0.90
N LEU A 176 28.45 -19.49 0.05
CA LEU A 176 27.04 -19.17 -0.19
C LEU A 176 26.86 -17.68 -0.47
N CYS A 177 27.58 -16.79 0.22
CA CYS A 177 27.55 -15.35 -0.08
C CYS A 177 28.01 -15.07 -1.51
N GLU A 178 29.09 -15.71 -1.94
CA GLU A 178 29.63 -15.58 -3.28
C GLU A 178 28.66 -16.11 -4.34
N LYS A 179 28.22 -17.38 -4.20
CA LYS A 179 27.30 -18.04 -5.16
C LYS A 179 25.95 -17.33 -5.26
N ALA A 180 25.43 -16.82 -4.14
CA ALA A 180 24.14 -16.17 -4.07
C ALA A 180 24.20 -14.65 -4.36
N ALA A 181 25.39 -14.06 -4.44
CA ALA A 181 25.60 -12.62 -4.58
C ALA A 181 24.84 -11.79 -3.53
N ILE A 182 24.91 -12.22 -2.26
CA ILE A 182 24.29 -11.52 -1.11
C ILE A 182 25.31 -11.34 0.01
N SER A 183 25.08 -10.35 0.86
CA SER A 183 25.92 -10.12 2.04
C SER A 183 25.72 -11.21 3.10
N GLU A 184 26.75 -11.44 3.91
CA GLU A 184 26.69 -12.39 5.03
C GLU A 184 25.55 -12.07 6.01
N ARG A 185 25.26 -10.79 6.23
CA ARG A 185 24.11 -10.37 7.06
C ARG A 185 22.78 -10.85 6.46
N GLN A 186 22.60 -10.74 5.16
CA GLN A 186 21.39 -11.22 4.48
C GLN A 186 21.29 -12.75 4.53
N LEU A 187 22.42 -13.44 4.36
CA LEU A 187 22.52 -14.89 4.51
C LEU A 187 22.07 -15.34 5.91
N ASN A 188 22.65 -14.75 6.96
CA ASN A 188 22.32 -15.07 8.36
C ASN A 188 20.84 -14.81 8.68
N ASN A 189 20.29 -13.69 8.18
CA ASN A 189 18.87 -13.40 8.33
C ASN A 189 17.98 -14.42 7.61
N TRP A 190 18.38 -14.84 6.41
CA TRP A 190 17.66 -15.84 5.63
C TRP A 190 17.61 -17.17 6.36
N PHE A 191 18.75 -17.70 6.83
CA PHE A 191 18.82 -18.97 7.56
C PHE A 191 18.05 -18.94 8.88
N THR A 192 18.17 -17.84 9.62
CA THR A 192 17.42 -17.68 10.88
C THR A 192 15.92 -17.72 10.63
N ASN A 193 15.45 -17.00 9.62
CA ASN A 193 14.04 -16.99 9.26
C ASN A 193 13.58 -18.32 8.62
N TYR A 194 14.44 -19.01 7.87
CA TYR A 194 14.17 -20.33 7.32
C TYR A 194 13.93 -21.34 8.43
N ARG A 195 14.86 -21.44 9.39
CA ARG A 195 14.71 -22.33 10.55
C ARG A 195 13.42 -22.05 11.29
N ARG A 196 13.15 -20.78 11.64
CA ARG A 196 11.88 -20.35 12.28
C ARG A 196 10.60 -20.81 11.59
N ARG A 197 10.62 -21.03 10.27
CA ARG A 197 9.43 -21.40 9.49
C ARG A 197 9.32 -22.89 9.17
N HIS A 198 10.43 -23.61 9.23
CA HIS A 198 10.52 -24.98 8.70
C HIS A 198 11.10 -26.00 9.69
N LEU A 199 11.72 -25.57 10.78
CA LEU A 199 12.35 -26.43 11.79
C LEU A 199 11.75 -26.30 13.20
N HIS A 200 10.74 -25.46 13.38
CA HIS A 200 10.00 -25.31 14.64
C HIS A 200 8.55 -25.76 14.48
#